data_AF-A0A537H737-F1
#
_entry.id   AF-A0A537H737-F1
#
_cell.length_a   1.000
_cell.length_b   1.000
_cell.length_c   1.000
_cell.angle_alpha   90.00
_cell.angle_beta   90.00
_cell.angle_gamma   90.00
#
_symmetry.space_group_name_H-M   'P 1'
#
loop_
_entity.id
_entity.type
_entity.pdbx_description
1 polymer ?
#
loop_
_entity_poly.entity_id
_entity_poly.type
_entity_poly.pdbx_seq_one_letter_code
_entity_poly.pdbx_strand_id
1 'polypeptide(L)'
;FAENWISEFEQEYSVQPALRTVGVNNIQASISSLDIWNDLHRYAFFGTRSWGLRRSVLKHLLSNKVSRTVVGYGLRGFFDADGSVKYEIKRASRQVTVGSVNSEGLKQISTLLDKIGLQHSVYKDSIAIFGRQNLSDYERMIGFGIARKNEALNNMISTFRTR
;
A
#
# COMPACT_ATOMS: atom_id res chain seq x y z
N PHE A 1 -1.07 -13.07 -8.03
CA PHE A 1 -0.40 -11.80 -7.67
C PHE A 1 0.89 -11.64 -8.44
N ALA A 2 1.92 -12.48 -8.23
CA ALA A 2 3.21 -12.33 -8.93
C ALA A 2 3.05 -12.34 -10.47
N GLU A 3 2.28 -13.28 -11.02
CA GLU A 3 2.00 -13.34 -12.47
C GLU A 3 1.28 -12.10 -13.00
N ASN A 4 0.24 -11.61 -12.30
CA ASN A 4 -0.46 -10.38 -12.68
C ASN A 4 0.49 -9.17 -12.66
N TRP A 5 1.30 -9.03 -11.61
CA TRP A 5 2.27 -7.95 -11.50
C TRP A 5 3.30 -7.98 -12.64
N ILE A 6 3.78 -9.18 -13.01
CA ILE A 6 4.68 -9.35 -14.16
C ILE A 6 4.01 -8.92 -15.46
N SER A 7 2.78 -9.36 -15.70
CA SER A 7 2.04 -9.01 -16.91
C SER A 7 1.82 -7.49 -17.02
N GLU A 8 1.45 -6.84 -15.93
CA GLU A 8 1.27 -5.38 -15.89
C GLU A 8 2.61 -4.65 -16.09
N PHE A 9 3.69 -5.15 -15.49
CA PHE A 9 5.02 -4.58 -15.65
C PHE A 9 5.55 -4.72 -17.08
N GLU A 10 5.35 -5.90 -17.69
CA GLU A 10 5.73 -6.17 -19.08
C GLU A 10 4.91 -5.32 -20.04
N GLN A 11 3.61 -5.12 -19.77
CA GLN A 11 2.78 -4.22 -20.56
C GLN A 11 3.27 -2.76 -20.52
N GLU A 12 3.68 -2.27 -19.35
CA GLU A 12 4.14 -0.89 -19.18
C GLU A 12 5.53 -0.66 -19.78
N TYR A 13 6.49 -1.54 -19.47
CA TYR A 13 7.88 -1.33 -19.81
C TYR A 13 8.38 -2.14 -21.00
N SER A 14 7.55 -3.01 -21.58
CA SER A 14 7.96 -3.97 -22.63
C SER A 14 9.16 -4.82 -22.22
N VAL A 15 9.31 -5.08 -20.91
CA VAL A 15 10.40 -5.85 -20.31
C VAL A 15 9.80 -6.85 -19.34
N GLN A 16 10.08 -8.13 -19.56
CA GLN A 16 9.68 -9.19 -18.65
C GLN A 16 10.69 -9.31 -17.48
N PRO A 17 10.29 -9.12 -16.22
CA PRO A 17 11.17 -9.29 -15.06
C PRO A 17 11.66 -10.74 -14.92
N ALA A 18 12.93 -10.92 -14.54
CA ALA A 18 13.47 -12.24 -14.25
C ALA A 18 13.01 -12.71 -12.86
N LEU A 19 12.36 -13.87 -12.79
CA LEU A 19 11.92 -14.43 -11.51
C LEU A 19 12.94 -15.39 -10.92
N ARG A 20 13.07 -15.33 -9.59
CA ARG A 20 13.85 -16.28 -8.81
C ARG A 20 13.11 -16.64 -7.52
N THR A 21 12.99 -17.94 -7.25
CA THR A 21 12.54 -18.42 -5.94
C THR A 21 13.73 -18.45 -4.98
N VAL A 22 13.58 -17.83 -3.81
CA VAL A 22 14.63 -17.70 -2.79
C VAL A 22 14.17 -18.35 -1.48
N GLY A 23 14.41 -19.64 -1.32
CA GLY A 23 13.92 -20.41 -0.16
C GLY A 23 12.44 -20.78 -0.26
N VAL A 24 11.82 -21.07 0.89
CA VAL A 24 10.43 -21.54 0.97
C VAL A 24 9.50 -20.32 1.08
N ASN A 25 8.75 -20.01 0.02
CA ASN A 25 7.74 -18.92 -0.06
C ASN A 25 8.26 -17.49 -0.31
N ASN A 26 9.40 -17.31 -0.98
CA ASN A 26 9.86 -16.00 -1.41
C ASN A 26 10.15 -16.03 -2.91
N ILE A 27 9.40 -15.25 -3.67
CA ILE A 27 9.62 -15.02 -5.10
C ILE A 27 10.15 -13.60 -5.23
N GLN A 28 11.30 -13.47 -5.87
CA GLN A 28 11.93 -12.20 -6.19
C GLN A 28 11.87 -11.97 -7.69
N ALA A 29 11.56 -10.73 -8.07
CA ALA A 29 11.67 -10.26 -9.45
C ALA A 29 12.89 -9.34 -9.57
N SER A 30 13.71 -9.56 -10.59
CA SER A 30 14.89 -8.76 -10.89
C SER A 30 14.71 -8.01 -12.21
N ILE A 31 15.02 -6.72 -12.20
CA ILE A 31 15.03 -5.84 -13.39
C ILE A 31 16.42 -5.21 -13.46
N SER A 32 17.10 -5.34 -14.60
CA SER A 32 18.45 -4.79 -14.83
C SER A 32 18.46 -3.58 -15.77
N SER A 33 17.31 -3.12 -16.24
CA SER A 33 17.22 -1.95 -17.13
C SER A 33 17.47 -0.65 -16.37
N LEU A 34 18.50 0.07 -16.80
CA LEU A 34 18.83 1.40 -16.27
C LEU A 34 17.73 2.42 -16.57
N ASP A 35 17.04 2.31 -17.71
CA ASP A 35 15.98 3.24 -18.10
C ASP A 35 14.77 3.11 -17.19
N ILE A 36 14.38 1.88 -16.87
CA ILE A 36 13.29 1.61 -15.92
C ILE A 36 13.68 2.08 -14.52
N TRP A 37 14.92 1.80 -14.11
CA TRP A 37 15.44 2.27 -12.83
C TRP A 37 15.37 3.79 -12.72
N ASN A 38 15.83 4.50 -13.76
CA ASN A 38 15.81 5.96 -13.84
C ASN A 38 14.38 6.49 -13.79
N ASP A 39 13.45 5.86 -14.51
CA ASP A 39 12.06 6.30 -14.54
C ASP A 39 11.38 6.15 -13.18
N LEU A 40 11.47 4.98 -12.54
CA LEU A 40 10.94 4.77 -11.19
C LEU A 40 11.54 5.77 -10.18
N HIS A 41 12.84 6.06 -10.30
CA HIS A 41 13.54 7.01 -9.44
C HIS A 41 13.21 8.49 -9.74
N ARG A 42 12.47 8.81 -10.81
CA ARG A 42 11.86 10.15 -10.98
C ARG A 42 10.76 10.38 -9.96
N TYR A 43 10.09 9.32 -9.50
CA TYR A 43 8.94 9.42 -8.63
C TYR A 43 9.28 9.24 -7.15
N ALA A 44 10.17 8.30 -6.84
CA ALA A 44 10.47 7.91 -5.48
C ALA A 44 11.96 7.61 -5.26
N PHE A 45 12.34 7.57 -3.99
CA PHE A 45 13.55 6.94 -3.49
C PHE A 45 13.17 5.60 -2.90
N PHE A 46 13.96 4.58 -3.17
CA PHE A 46 13.73 3.21 -2.68
C PHE A 46 14.85 2.80 -1.73
N GLY A 47 14.49 2.04 -0.69
CA GLY A 47 15.44 1.53 0.30
C GLY A 47 14.74 1.12 1.58
N THR A 48 15.33 0.22 2.38
CA THR A 48 14.67 -0.33 3.57
C THR A 48 14.41 0.73 4.66
N ARG A 49 15.35 1.67 4.84
CA ARG A 49 15.29 2.69 5.91
C ARG A 49 15.06 4.12 5.41
N SER A 50 15.15 4.33 4.09
CA SER A 50 15.11 5.65 3.47
C SER A 50 14.42 5.55 2.11
N TRP A 51 13.13 5.25 2.15
CA TRP A 51 12.24 5.32 1.00
C TRP A 51 11.35 6.57 1.09
N GLY A 52 10.74 6.96 -0.02
CA GLY A 52 9.77 8.07 -0.01
C GLY A 52 9.56 8.66 -1.38
N LEU A 53 8.48 9.39 -1.53
CA LEU A 53 8.18 10.13 -2.75
C LEU A 53 9.08 11.36 -2.85
N ARG A 54 9.46 11.71 -4.08
CA ARG A 54 10.08 13.02 -4.33
C ARG A 54 9.10 14.13 -3.97
N ARG A 55 9.62 15.25 -3.46
CA ARG A 55 8.80 16.40 -3.04
C ARG A 55 7.86 16.91 -4.12
N SER A 56 8.31 16.96 -5.38
CA SER A 56 7.49 17.36 -6.53
C SER A 56 6.32 16.41 -6.76
N VAL A 57 6.55 15.11 -6.64
CA VAL A 57 5.52 14.07 -6.80
C VAL A 57 4.54 14.09 -5.64
N LEU A 58 5.01 14.16 -4.40
CA LEU A 58 4.13 14.30 -3.24
C LEU A 58 3.24 15.54 -3.37
N LYS A 59 3.82 16.70 -3.75
CA LYS A 59 3.06 17.94 -4.00
C LYS A 59 2.02 17.76 -5.11
N HIS A 60 2.37 17.04 -6.18
CA HIS A 60 1.44 16.74 -7.26
C HIS A 60 0.27 15.88 -6.79
N LEU A 61 0.53 14.79 -6.07
CA LEU A 61 -0.49 13.88 -5.52
C LEU A 61 -1.43 14.58 -4.52
N LEU A 62 -0.91 15.53 -3.74
CA LEU A 62 -1.71 16.32 -2.80
C LEU A 62 -2.55 17.40 -3.49
N SER A 63 -2.22 17.77 -4.73
CA SER A 63 -2.95 18.80 -5.46
C SER A 63 -4.40 18.38 -5.77
N ASN A 64 -5.25 19.36 -6.08
CA ASN A 64 -6.64 19.09 -6.50
C ASN A 64 -6.75 18.53 -7.92
N LYS A 65 -5.63 18.45 -8.66
CA LYS A 65 -5.59 17.88 -10.01
C LYS A 65 -5.61 16.35 -10.00
N VAL A 66 -5.14 15.74 -8.90
CA VAL A 66 -5.12 14.27 -8.75
C VAL A 66 -6.34 13.85 -7.95
N SER A 67 -7.10 12.91 -8.50
CA SER A 67 -8.30 12.38 -7.84
C SER A 67 -7.93 11.53 -6.63
N ARG A 68 -8.85 11.45 -5.66
CA ARG A 68 -8.66 10.59 -4.48
C ARG A 68 -8.47 9.12 -4.85
N THR A 69 -9.17 8.66 -5.89
CA THR A 69 -9.05 7.29 -6.40
C THR A 69 -7.65 6.98 -6.90
N VAL A 70 -7.01 7.90 -7.63
CA VAL A 70 -5.62 7.71 -8.12
C VAL A 70 -4.64 7.63 -6.94
N VAL A 71 -4.80 8.48 -5.92
CA VAL A 71 -3.99 8.39 -4.70
C VAL A 71 -4.21 7.07 -3.97
N GLY A 72 -5.47 6.61 -3.90
CA GLY A 72 -5.84 5.32 -3.30
C GLY A 72 -5.19 4.12 -4.01
N TYR A 73 -5.12 4.12 -5.34
CA TYR A 73 -4.40 3.10 -6.10
C TYR A 73 -2.90 3.11 -5.79
N GLY A 74 -2.28 4.28 -5.69
CA GLY A 74 -0.87 4.39 -5.28
C GLY A 74 -0.62 3.84 -3.87
N LEU A 75 -1.52 4.15 -2.93
CA LEU A 75 -1.45 3.64 -1.56
C LEU A 75 -1.66 2.12 -1.50
N ARG A 76 -2.50 1.55 -2.38
CA ARG A 76 -2.74 0.10 -2.42
C ARG A 76 -1.43 -0.69 -2.55
N GLY A 77 -0.51 -0.26 -3.42
CA GLY A 77 0.79 -0.93 -3.58
C GLY A 77 1.59 -0.99 -2.27
N PHE A 78 1.57 0.09 -1.49
CA PHE A 78 2.23 0.13 -0.18
C PHE A 78 1.57 -0.80 0.85
N PHE A 79 0.23 -0.80 0.92
CA PHE A 79 -0.51 -1.70 1.81
C PHE A 79 -0.43 -3.17 1.36
N ASP A 80 -0.35 -3.47 0.06
CA ASP A 80 -0.13 -4.83 -0.42
C ASP A 80 1.25 -5.35 -0.03
N ALA A 81 2.28 -4.49 -0.01
CA ALA A 81 3.61 -4.85 0.47
C ALA A 81 3.63 -5.07 2.00
N ASP A 82 3.35 -4.02 2.79
CA ASP A 82 3.61 -4.00 4.23
C ASP A 82 2.35 -3.98 5.11
N GLY A 83 1.18 -3.83 4.49
CA GLY A 83 -0.10 -3.79 5.18
C GLY A 83 -0.55 -5.17 5.66
N SER A 84 -1.22 -5.18 6.81
CA SER A 84 -1.73 -6.38 7.47
C SER A 84 -3.13 -6.13 8.02
N VAL A 85 -3.95 -7.17 8.00
CA VAL A 85 -5.24 -7.18 8.70
C VAL A 85 -5.01 -7.80 10.06
N LYS A 86 -5.23 -7.03 11.13
CA LYS A 86 -5.22 -7.55 12.49
C LYS A 86 -6.65 -7.83 12.90
N TYR A 87 -6.93 -9.11 13.13
CA TYR A 87 -8.21 -9.59 13.62
C TYR A 87 -8.05 -10.20 15.01
N GLU A 88 -8.72 -9.62 15.99
CA GLU A 88 -8.92 -10.21 17.30
C GLU A 88 -10.41 -10.08 17.66
N ILE A 89 -10.91 -10.99 18.51
CA ILE A 89 -12.33 -11.07 18.87
C ILE A 89 -12.82 -9.77 19.56
N LYS A 90 -11.91 -9.02 20.19
CA LYS A 90 -12.23 -7.73 20.83
C LYS A 90 -12.38 -6.63 19.77
N ARG A 91 -13.46 -5.83 19.86
CA ARG A 91 -13.78 -4.76 18.89
C ARG A 91 -12.67 -3.74 18.66
N ALA A 92 -11.85 -3.46 19.69
CA ALA A 92 -10.79 -2.46 19.64
C ALA A 92 -9.53 -2.91 18.87
N SER A 93 -9.41 -4.19 18.51
CA SER A 93 -8.23 -4.73 17.85
C SER A 93 -8.47 -5.15 16.39
N ARG A 94 -9.65 -4.84 15.83
CA ARG A 94 -9.95 -4.99 14.40
C ARG A 94 -9.44 -3.77 13.64
N GLN A 95 -8.35 -3.97 12.91
CA GLN A 95 -7.67 -2.87 12.24
C GLN A 95 -6.90 -3.35 11.02
N VAL A 96 -6.73 -2.44 10.06
CA VAL A 96 -5.66 -2.53 9.06
C VAL A 96 -4.46 -1.77 9.62
N THR A 97 -3.29 -2.39 9.58
CA THR A 97 -2.04 -1.77 10.01
C THR A 97 -0.97 -1.86 8.94
N VAL A 98 -0.17 -0.83 8.83
CA VAL A 98 1.08 -0.85 8.05
C VAL A 98 2.21 -0.32 8.92
N GLY A 99 3.38 -0.96 8.85
CA GLY A 99 4.54 -0.63 9.69
C GLY A 99 5.75 -0.26 8.85
N SER A 100 6.59 0.64 9.36
CA SER A 100 7.89 0.93 8.76
C SER A 100 8.83 1.56 9.77
N VAL A 101 10.13 1.24 9.66
CA VAL A 101 11.20 1.92 10.41
C VAL A 101 11.50 3.32 9.87
N ASN A 102 10.97 3.65 8.68
CA ASN A 102 11.13 4.95 8.04
C ASN A 102 9.97 5.89 8.44
N SER A 103 10.16 6.64 9.51
CA SER A 103 9.15 7.56 10.03
C SER A 103 8.76 8.67 9.05
N GLU A 104 9.71 9.14 8.22
CA GLU A 104 9.41 10.17 7.22
C GLU A 104 8.54 9.61 6.09
N GLY A 105 8.83 8.39 5.63
CA GLY A 105 7.95 7.66 4.71
C GLY A 105 6.54 7.51 5.27
N LEU A 106 6.40 7.11 6.54
CA LEU A 106 5.09 7.01 7.20
C LEU A 106 4.34 8.35 7.27
N LYS A 107 5.03 9.47 7.50
CA LYS A 107 4.38 10.81 7.45
C LYS A 107 3.83 11.12 6.06
N GLN A 108 4.55 10.75 5.00
CA GLN A 108 4.06 10.94 3.64
C GLN A 108 2.81 10.09 3.38
N ILE A 109 2.81 8.84 3.84
CA ILE A 109 1.64 7.95 3.76
C ILE A 109 0.46 8.54 4.54
N SER A 110 0.69 9.01 5.77
CA SER A 110 -0.32 9.69 6.60
C SER A 110 -0.93 10.90 5.87
N THR A 111 -0.09 11.74 5.26
CA THR A 111 -0.56 12.90 4.49
C THR A 111 -1.42 12.50 3.28
N LEU A 112 -1.08 11.40 2.61
CA LEU A 112 -1.86 10.87 1.48
C LEU A 112 -3.19 10.24 1.95
N LEU A 113 -3.22 9.62 3.13
CA LEU A 113 -4.44 9.12 3.76
C LEU A 113 -5.40 10.28 4.11
N ASP A 114 -4.86 11.38 4.67
CA ASP A 114 -5.64 12.60 4.92
C ASP A 114 -6.22 13.19 3.62
N LYS A 115 -5.42 13.21 2.54
CA LYS A 115 -5.87 13.69 1.22
C LYS A 115 -7.08 12.93 0.68
N ILE A 116 -7.14 11.62 0.91
CA ILE A 116 -8.29 10.80 0.50
C ILE A 116 -9.42 10.81 1.54
N GLY A 117 -9.22 11.43 2.70
CA GLY A 117 -10.22 11.55 3.76
C GLY A 117 -10.36 10.29 4.60
N LEU A 118 -9.30 9.47 4.71
CA LEU A 118 -9.31 8.25 5.50
C LEU A 118 -8.75 8.52 6.91
N GLN A 119 -9.57 8.26 7.92
CA GLN A 119 -9.16 8.46 9.30
C GLN A 119 -8.15 7.39 9.71
N HIS A 120 -7.12 7.77 10.45
CA HIS A 120 -6.09 6.83 10.88
C HIS A 120 -5.42 7.33 12.15
N SER A 121 -4.71 6.44 12.84
CA SER A 121 -3.82 6.78 13.95
C SER A 121 -2.38 6.49 13.57
N VAL A 122 -1.51 7.45 13.86
CA VAL A 122 -0.06 7.33 13.65
C VAL A 122 0.58 6.99 15.00
N TYR A 123 1.31 5.88 15.03
CA TYR A 123 2.18 5.47 16.12
C TYR A 123 3.64 5.62 15.69
N LYS A 124 4.57 5.35 16.61
CA LYS A 124 6.01 5.52 16.38
C LYS A 124 6.49 4.88 15.06
N ASP A 125 6.09 3.64 14.81
CA ASP A 125 6.57 2.83 13.69
C ASP A 125 5.43 2.23 12.85
N SER A 126 4.20 2.73 13.00
CA SER A 126 3.04 2.19 12.30
C SER A 126 1.88 3.17 12.13
N ILE A 127 1.02 2.87 11.16
CA ILE A 127 -0.27 3.51 10.96
C ILE A 127 -1.36 2.45 11.15
N ALA A 128 -2.42 2.80 11.87
CA ALA A 128 -3.60 1.95 12.04
C ALA A 128 -4.88 2.63 11.55
N ILE A 129 -5.71 1.85 10.86
CA ILE A 129 -7.05 2.21 10.41
C ILE A 129 -8.02 1.25 11.08
N PHE A 130 -8.97 1.76 11.84
CA PHE A 130 -9.89 0.97 12.64
C PHE A 130 -11.29 1.59 12.65
N GLY A 131 -12.26 0.81 13.14
CA GLY A 131 -13.68 1.17 13.15
C GLY A 131 -14.39 0.75 11.86
N ARG A 132 -15.62 0.25 11.98
CA ARG A 132 -16.35 -0.38 10.87
C ARG A 132 -16.45 0.50 9.63
N GLN A 133 -16.92 1.74 9.81
CA GLN A 133 -17.14 2.66 8.70
C GLN A 133 -15.83 2.97 7.97
N ASN A 134 -14.80 3.32 8.75
CA ASN A 134 -13.49 3.67 8.24
C ASN A 134 -12.77 2.48 7.58
N LEU A 135 -12.98 1.25 8.06
CA LEU A 135 -12.50 0.03 7.40
C LEU A 135 -13.24 -0.24 6.08
N SER A 136 -14.53 0.06 6.00
CA SER A 136 -15.32 -0.04 4.75
C SER A 136 -14.87 1.04 3.75
N ASP A 137 -14.55 2.24 4.24
CA ASP A 137 -13.98 3.31 3.44
C ASP A 137 -12.57 2.93 2.93
N TYR A 138 -11.75 2.29 3.77
CA TYR A 138 -10.47 1.74 3.35
C TYR A 138 -10.64 0.70 2.24
N GLU A 139 -11.53 -0.28 2.40
CA GLU A 139 -11.81 -1.32 1.39
C GLU A 139 -12.15 -0.69 0.03
N ARG A 140 -13.04 0.30 0.05
CA ARG A 140 -13.51 1.00 -1.15
C ARG A 140 -12.45 1.87 -1.81
N MET A 141 -11.66 2.60 -1.03
CA MET A 141 -10.75 3.63 -1.54
C MET A 141 -9.34 3.11 -1.84
N ILE A 142 -8.87 2.14 -1.05
CA ILE A 142 -7.54 1.55 -1.15
C ILE A 142 -7.70 0.05 -1.39
N GLY A 143 -8.24 -0.69 -0.43
CA GLY A 143 -8.37 -2.14 -0.47
C GLY A 143 -7.03 -2.87 -0.55
N PHE A 144 -7.08 -4.19 -0.67
CA PHE A 144 -5.89 -5.00 -0.99
C PHE A 144 -6.04 -5.58 -2.40
N GLY A 145 -4.98 -5.50 -3.21
CA GLY A 145 -4.90 -6.24 -4.47
C GLY A 145 -4.56 -7.72 -4.24
N ILE A 146 -3.93 -8.05 -3.11
CA ILE A 146 -3.63 -9.43 -2.73
C ILE A 146 -4.91 -10.11 -2.19
N ALA A 147 -5.43 -11.09 -2.95
CA ALA A 147 -6.68 -11.79 -2.67
C ALA A 147 -6.85 -12.25 -1.20
N ARG A 148 -5.84 -12.95 -0.63
CA ARG A 148 -5.90 -13.40 0.77
C ARG A 148 -6.03 -12.27 1.80
N LYS A 149 -5.41 -11.10 1.54
CA LYS A 149 -5.49 -9.94 2.43
C LYS A 149 -6.86 -9.27 2.28
N ASN A 150 -7.35 -9.19 1.05
CA ASN A 150 -8.67 -8.65 0.74
C ASN A 150 -9.79 -9.49 1.38
N GLU A 151 -9.71 -10.82 1.27
CA GLU A 151 -10.64 -11.73 1.92
C GLU A 151 -10.61 -11.58 3.44
N ALA A 152 -9.43 -11.51 4.05
CA ALA A 152 -9.29 -11.27 5.48
C ALA A 152 -9.92 -9.95 5.94
N LEU A 153 -9.76 -8.88 5.14
CA LEU A 153 -10.40 -7.58 5.39
C LEU A 153 -11.92 -7.70 5.35
N ASN A 154 -12.46 -8.32 4.31
CA ASN A 154 -13.90 -8.45 4.10
C ASN A 154 -14.54 -9.31 5.19
N ASN A 155 -13.89 -10.42 5.57
CA ASN A 155 -14.28 -11.25 6.69
C ASN A 155 -14.28 -10.43 7.99
N MET A 156 -13.22 -9.66 8.27
CA MET A 156 -13.18 -8.78 9.45
C MET A 156 -14.34 -7.77 9.46
N ILE A 157 -14.65 -7.12 8.33
CA ILE A 157 -15.74 -6.15 8.21
C ILE A 157 -17.12 -6.82 8.41
N SER A 158 -17.32 -8.03 7.88
CA SER A 158 -18.59 -8.76 8.01
C SER A 158 -18.93 -9.13 9.47
N THR A 159 -17.93 -9.33 10.31
CA THR A 159 -18.12 -9.72 11.72
C THR A 159 -18.54 -8.57 12.65
N PHE A 160 -18.68 -7.34 12.15
CA PHE A 160 -19.26 -6.26 12.94
C PHE A 160 -20.76 -6.50 13.09
N ARG A 161 -21.25 -6.60 14.34
CA ARG A 161 -22.70 -6.75 14.62
C ARG A 161 -23.47 -5.67 13.87
N THR A 162 -24.40 -6.09 13.01
CA THR A 162 -25.52 -5.28 12.55
C THR A 162 -26.30 -4.85 13.78
N ARG A 163 -26.45 -3.54 13.97
CA ARG A 163 -27.41 -3.00 14.92
C ARG A 163 -28.78 -3.00 14.26
#